data_AF-E1RIZ2-F1
#
_entry.id   AF-E1RIZ2-F1
#
_cell.length_a   1.000
_cell.length_b   1.000
_cell.length_c   1.000
_cell.angle_alpha   90.00
_cell.angle_beta   90.00
_cell.angle_gamma   90.00
#
_symmetry.space_group_name_H-M   'P 1'
#
loop_
_entity.id
_entity.type
_entity.pdbx_description
1 polymer ?
#
loop_
_entity_poly.entity_id
_entity_poly.type
_entity_poly.pdbx_seq_one_letter_code
_entity_poly.pdbx_strand_id
1 'polypeptide(L)'
;MNVGEKMKAKKAMQVLNLLLVIALAGAMFVPVVSAASNAQKIDDQSIVELFEPINAEIESTMAKTVTTDGLAKTDFNSEKYSEELIKKYQKNLDLIIDSLDKGTGNKLSLSEREDLKKIIVQEHIERVSWDEFKKKLGVKDEDFRDLTIISGDSLTQAEKSRLPLSLTLIQVTVDRTGGIGLDGAGLPYQINGGNNLLSVSVDTVYEGKDLYECLFADEDAPNFGLDDDYDALRLIMYGTLNDLQGFFIYDPDDHNHRYIEFGNDYDNGLTFAFTVGQHGALTTEWSIGDEIYISNVWNHAMSLTDRNSNMGKHTYYVY
;
A
#
# COMPACT_ATOMS: atom_id res chain seq x y z
N MET A 1 -46.07 -2.86 -32.67
CA MET A 1 -44.66 -2.45 -32.47
C MET A 1 -43.76 -3.37 -33.26
N ASN A 2 -43.03 -2.80 -34.21
CA ASN A 2 -42.26 -3.53 -35.21
C ASN A 2 -40.96 -4.08 -34.58
N VAL A 3 -40.47 -5.23 -35.05
CA VAL A 3 -39.31 -5.95 -34.46
C VAL A 3 -38.04 -5.05 -34.44
N GLY A 4 -37.92 -4.13 -35.40
CA GLY A 4 -36.84 -3.14 -35.47
C GLY A 4 -36.86 -2.06 -34.38
N GLU A 5 -38.02 -1.73 -33.81
CA GLU A 5 -38.13 -0.73 -32.72
C GLU A 5 -37.76 -1.33 -31.37
N LYS A 6 -38.09 -2.60 -31.13
CA LYS A 6 -37.66 -3.34 -29.92
C LYS A 6 -36.15 -3.50 -29.83
N MET A 7 -35.47 -3.62 -30.97
CA MET A 7 -34.01 -3.79 -31.05
C MET A 7 -33.25 -2.47 -30.79
N LYS A 8 -33.79 -1.33 -31.25
CA LYS A 8 -33.23 0.00 -30.95
C LYS A 8 -33.42 0.39 -29.48
N ALA A 9 -34.56 0.06 -28.88
CA ALA A 9 -34.81 0.28 -27.45
C ALA A 9 -33.89 -0.57 -26.56
N LYS A 10 -33.58 -1.82 -26.95
CA LYS A 10 -32.65 -2.69 -26.20
C LYS A 10 -31.20 -2.20 -26.24
N LYS A 11 -30.72 -1.71 -27.39
CA LYS A 11 -29.37 -1.13 -27.50
C LYS A 11 -29.25 0.22 -26.77
N ALA A 12 -30.29 1.06 -26.79
CA ALA A 12 -30.32 2.30 -26.03
C ALA A 12 -30.30 2.06 -24.51
N MET A 13 -30.97 1.01 -24.03
CA MET A 13 -31.01 0.64 -22.61
C MET A 13 -29.70 -0.01 -22.13
N GLN A 14 -28.98 -0.72 -23.00
CA GLN A 14 -27.66 -1.28 -22.70
C GLN A 14 -26.54 -0.21 -22.68
N VAL A 15 -26.63 0.82 -23.53
CA VAL A 15 -25.69 1.96 -23.47
C VAL A 15 -25.97 2.86 -22.26
N LEU A 16 -27.24 2.99 -21.85
CA LEU A 16 -27.60 3.75 -20.64
C LEU A 16 -27.12 3.05 -19.35
N ASN A 17 -27.15 1.71 -19.28
CA ASN A 17 -26.58 0.96 -18.16
C ASN A 17 -25.05 1.01 -18.12
N LEU A 18 -24.37 1.02 -19.27
CA LEU A 18 -22.90 1.15 -19.30
C LEU A 18 -22.45 2.56 -18.88
N LEU A 19 -23.21 3.60 -19.24
CA LEU A 19 -22.97 4.97 -18.75
C LEU A 19 -23.34 5.16 -17.27
N LEU A 20 -24.32 4.40 -16.74
CA LEU A 20 -24.62 4.42 -15.31
C LEU A 20 -23.52 3.74 -14.48
N VAL A 21 -22.92 2.65 -14.98
CA VAL A 21 -21.81 1.96 -14.29
C VAL A 21 -20.52 2.80 -14.31
N ILE A 22 -20.25 3.54 -15.40
CA ILE A 22 -19.10 4.46 -15.46
C ILE A 22 -19.35 5.74 -14.64
N ALA A 23 -20.62 6.17 -14.49
CA ALA A 23 -20.97 7.29 -13.61
C ALA A 23 -21.03 6.93 -12.12
N LEU A 24 -21.22 5.64 -11.78
CA LEU A 24 -21.18 5.15 -10.38
C LEU A 24 -19.77 4.76 -9.91
N ALA A 25 -18.83 4.49 -10.81
CA ALA A 25 -17.41 4.30 -10.47
C ALA A 25 -16.65 5.63 -10.23
N GLY A 26 -17.24 6.78 -10.58
CA GLY A 26 -16.65 8.12 -10.40
C GLY A 26 -17.26 8.97 -9.28
N ALA A 27 -18.07 8.37 -8.39
CA ALA A 27 -18.77 9.09 -7.33
C ALA A 27 -18.80 8.29 -6.01
N MET A 28 -17.65 7.73 -5.60
CA MET A 28 -17.44 7.43 -4.19
C MET A 28 -17.09 8.75 -3.50
N PHE A 29 -18.12 9.29 -2.84
CA PHE A 29 -18.00 10.41 -1.92
C PHE A 29 -16.99 10.06 -0.83
N VAL A 30 -15.76 10.58 -0.96
CA VAL A 30 -14.93 10.84 0.20
C VAL A 30 -15.70 11.88 1.03
N PRO A 31 -15.98 11.62 2.32
CA PRO A 31 -16.56 12.64 3.16
C PRO A 31 -15.53 13.76 3.30
N VAL A 32 -15.78 14.89 2.62
CA VAL A 32 -15.06 16.14 2.84
C VAL A 32 -15.29 16.53 4.29
N VAL A 33 -14.32 16.19 5.15
CA VAL A 33 -14.25 16.71 6.51
C VAL A 33 -14.04 18.21 6.36
N SER A 34 -15.07 18.98 6.74
CA SER A 34 -15.02 20.43 6.66
C SER A 34 -14.04 20.98 7.68
N ALA A 35 -12.87 21.42 7.20
CA ALA A 35 -12.17 22.56 7.77
C ALA A 35 -11.90 23.52 6.62
N ALA A 36 -12.71 24.58 6.53
CA ALA A 36 -12.43 25.70 5.64
C ALA A 36 -11.21 26.46 6.17
N SER A 37 -10.02 25.94 5.91
CA SER A 37 -8.79 26.73 5.87
C SER A 37 -8.63 27.26 4.44
N ASN A 38 -8.02 28.43 4.29
CA ASN A 38 -7.69 28.99 2.97
C ASN A 38 -6.58 28.14 2.33
N ALA A 39 -6.89 26.91 1.89
CA ALA A 39 -5.96 26.07 1.14
C ALA A 39 -5.55 26.82 -0.14
N GLN A 40 -4.31 27.26 -0.19
CA GLN A 40 -3.76 27.88 -1.38
C GLN A 40 -3.45 26.76 -2.37
N LYS A 41 -3.85 26.91 -3.64
CA LYS A 41 -3.62 25.88 -4.66
C LYS A 41 -2.13 25.46 -4.66
N ILE A 42 -1.89 24.15 -4.52
CA ILE A 42 -0.55 23.57 -4.62
C ILE A 42 -0.02 23.80 -6.04
N ASP A 43 1.27 24.12 -6.16
CA ASP A 43 1.95 24.24 -7.45
C ASP A 43 2.52 22.88 -7.85
N ASP A 44 1.64 22.03 -8.37
CA ASP A 44 1.94 20.64 -8.74
C ASP A 44 3.18 20.55 -9.66
N GLN A 45 3.30 21.49 -10.62
CA GLN A 45 4.40 21.50 -11.58
C GLN A 45 5.75 21.77 -10.90
N SER A 46 5.80 22.72 -9.95
CA SER A 46 7.02 23.00 -9.20
C SER A 46 7.44 21.80 -8.35
N ILE A 47 6.50 21.08 -7.74
CA ILE A 47 6.79 19.87 -6.95
C ILE A 47 7.37 18.78 -7.85
N VAL A 48 6.74 18.51 -8.99
CA VAL A 48 7.23 17.53 -9.97
C VAL A 48 8.65 17.87 -10.44
N GLU A 49 8.93 19.13 -10.78
CA GLU A 49 10.26 19.56 -11.21
C GLU A 49 11.33 19.43 -10.12
N LEU A 50 10.96 19.67 -8.86
CA LEU A 50 11.88 19.52 -7.72
C LEU A 50 12.14 18.05 -7.39
N PHE A 51 11.15 17.17 -7.59
CA PHE A 51 11.23 15.75 -7.27
C PHE A 51 11.91 14.92 -8.37
N GLU A 52 11.78 15.33 -9.63
CA GLU A 52 12.33 14.62 -10.80
C GLU A 52 13.80 14.18 -10.66
N PRO A 53 14.77 15.02 -10.20
CA PRO A 53 16.15 14.55 -10.05
C PRO A 53 16.31 13.46 -8.97
N ILE A 54 15.44 13.42 -7.97
CA ILE A 54 15.39 12.36 -6.95
C ILE A 54 14.86 11.08 -7.61
N ASN A 55 13.73 11.19 -8.31
CA ASN A 55 13.10 10.09 -9.05
C ASN A 55 14.10 9.42 -10.02
N ALA A 56 14.71 10.20 -10.91
CA ALA A 56 15.61 9.69 -11.94
C ALA A 56 16.83 8.95 -11.35
N GLU A 57 17.34 9.39 -10.19
CA GLU A 57 18.46 8.72 -9.51
C GLU A 57 18.03 7.40 -8.86
N ILE A 58 16.85 7.38 -8.23
CA ILE A 58 16.26 6.16 -7.64
C ILE A 58 15.97 5.15 -8.76
N GLU A 59 15.28 5.53 -9.84
CA GLU A 59 15.01 4.66 -11.00
C GLU A 59 16.29 4.06 -11.59
N SER A 60 17.30 4.89 -11.86
CA SER A 60 18.59 4.44 -12.39
C SER A 60 19.30 3.46 -11.45
N THR A 61 19.16 3.65 -10.14
CA THR A 61 19.81 2.79 -9.14
C THR A 61 19.05 1.48 -8.99
N MET A 62 17.73 1.51 -8.84
CA MET A 62 16.91 0.30 -8.69
C MET A 62 16.94 -0.57 -9.94
N ALA A 63 16.97 0.02 -11.13
CA ALA A 63 17.15 -0.72 -12.38
C ALA A 63 18.46 -1.55 -12.39
N LYS A 64 19.51 -1.11 -11.68
CA LYS A 64 20.80 -1.84 -11.58
C LYS A 64 20.85 -2.81 -10.42
N THR A 65 20.24 -2.44 -9.29
CA THR A 65 20.37 -3.16 -8.02
C THR A 65 19.37 -4.30 -7.90
N VAL A 66 18.09 -4.04 -8.23
CA VAL A 66 17.01 -5.02 -8.05
C VAL A 66 17.30 -6.28 -8.88
N THR A 67 16.99 -7.45 -8.34
CA THR A 67 17.15 -8.73 -9.05
C THR A 67 15.81 -9.40 -9.27
N THR A 68 15.78 -10.58 -9.90
CA THR A 68 14.58 -11.44 -9.96
C THR A 68 14.19 -12.02 -8.60
N ASP A 69 15.02 -11.81 -7.58
CA ASP A 69 14.77 -12.17 -6.19
C ASP A 69 14.44 -10.94 -5.31
N GLY A 70 14.20 -9.77 -5.92
CA GLY A 70 13.91 -8.51 -5.22
C GLY A 70 15.16 -7.80 -4.69
N LEU A 71 14.97 -6.84 -3.78
CA LEU A 71 16.04 -6.19 -3.02
C LEU A 71 16.42 -6.96 -1.75
N ALA A 72 15.44 -7.62 -1.12
CA ALA A 72 15.59 -8.46 0.06
C ALA A 72 16.81 -9.39 0.06
N LYS A 73 17.19 -9.93 -1.12
CA LYS A 73 18.31 -10.87 -1.28
C LYS A 73 19.60 -10.22 -1.79
N THR A 74 19.71 -8.89 -1.69
CA THR A 74 20.88 -8.12 -2.13
C THR A 74 21.61 -7.50 -0.94
N ASP A 75 22.88 -7.11 -1.13
CA ASP A 75 23.66 -6.34 -0.13
C ASP A 75 23.29 -4.85 -0.12
N PHE A 76 22.21 -4.46 -0.81
CA PHE A 76 21.77 -3.07 -0.89
C PHE A 76 21.24 -2.60 0.47
N ASN A 77 21.69 -1.43 0.90
CA ASN A 77 21.24 -0.81 2.13
C ASN A 77 20.35 0.39 1.81
N SER A 78 19.03 0.15 1.78
CA SER A 78 18.03 1.18 1.47
C SER A 78 18.08 2.35 2.45
N GLU A 79 18.27 2.07 3.75
CA GLU A 79 18.36 3.11 4.78
C GLU A 79 19.52 4.08 4.50
N LYS A 80 20.74 3.56 4.34
CA LYS A 80 21.93 4.36 4.05
C LYS A 80 21.78 5.13 2.74
N TYR A 81 21.23 4.49 1.70
CA TYR A 81 21.02 5.16 0.42
C TYR A 81 19.99 6.29 0.54
N SER A 82 18.92 6.10 1.31
CA SER A 82 17.93 7.13 1.60
C SER A 82 18.56 8.33 2.31
N GLU A 83 19.43 8.11 3.31
CA GLU A 83 20.17 9.18 4.00
C GLU A 83 21.06 9.98 3.04
N GLU A 84 21.74 9.29 2.12
CA GLU A 84 22.59 9.92 1.11
C GLU A 84 21.78 10.81 0.16
N LEU A 85 20.61 10.33 -0.30
CA LEU A 85 19.69 11.08 -1.16
C LEU A 85 19.09 12.29 -0.43
N ILE A 86 18.61 12.12 0.81
CA ILE A 86 18.07 13.22 1.61
C ILE A 86 19.11 14.32 1.78
N LYS A 87 20.35 13.96 2.08
CA LYS A 87 21.45 14.92 2.24
C LYS A 87 21.80 15.64 0.93
N LYS A 88 21.80 14.90 -0.18
CA LYS A 88 22.10 15.43 -1.52
C LYS A 88 21.01 16.38 -2.03
N TYR A 89 19.75 16.02 -1.81
CA TYR A 89 18.57 16.72 -2.31
C TYR A 89 17.82 17.52 -1.23
N GLN A 90 18.49 17.82 -0.11
CA GLN A 90 17.90 18.51 1.04
C GLN A 90 17.12 19.76 0.64
N LYS A 91 17.72 20.61 -0.20
CA LYS A 91 17.07 21.85 -0.67
C LYS A 91 15.79 21.57 -1.48
N ASN A 92 15.81 20.54 -2.33
CA ASN A 92 14.64 20.19 -3.15
C ASN A 92 13.52 19.71 -2.24
N LEU A 93 13.84 18.80 -1.32
CA LEU A 93 12.89 18.27 -0.35
C LEU A 93 12.31 19.37 0.56
N ASP A 94 13.14 20.31 1.03
CA ASP A 94 12.67 21.45 1.83
C ASP A 94 11.64 22.31 1.07
N LEU A 95 11.87 22.56 -0.22
CA LEU A 95 10.97 23.36 -1.06
C LEU A 95 9.69 22.61 -1.43
N ILE A 96 9.77 21.28 -1.60
CA ILE A 96 8.60 20.42 -1.78
C ILE A 96 7.73 20.52 -0.52
N ILE A 97 8.31 20.28 0.66
CA ILE A 97 7.59 20.33 1.94
C ILE A 97 7.00 21.72 2.20
N ASP A 98 7.73 22.81 1.90
CA ASP A 98 7.18 24.17 1.99
C ASP A 98 5.93 24.38 1.13
N SER A 99 5.89 23.73 -0.03
CA SER A 99 4.76 23.81 -0.95
C SER A 99 3.58 22.97 -0.47
N LEU A 100 3.86 21.79 0.11
CA LEU A 100 2.88 20.90 0.72
C LEU A 100 2.25 21.54 1.97
N ASP A 101 3.05 21.94 2.97
CA ASP A 101 2.63 22.66 4.19
C ASP A 101 1.67 23.82 3.85
N LYS A 102 2.02 24.60 2.83
CA LYS A 102 1.23 25.75 2.39
C LYS A 102 -0.09 25.36 1.72
N GLY A 103 -0.10 24.24 1.02
CA GLY A 103 -1.26 23.73 0.28
C GLY A 103 -2.30 23.07 1.18
N THR A 104 -1.82 22.21 2.07
CA THR A 104 -2.62 21.51 3.09
C THR A 104 -3.04 22.44 4.22
N GLY A 105 -2.28 23.52 4.44
CA GLY A 105 -2.47 24.43 5.57
C GLY A 105 -1.81 23.93 6.85
N ASN A 106 -0.97 22.89 6.74
CA ASN A 106 -0.16 22.39 7.83
C ASN A 106 1.00 23.31 8.16
N LYS A 107 1.58 23.05 9.33
CA LYS A 107 2.79 23.70 9.84
C LYS A 107 3.62 22.67 10.57
N LEU A 108 4.23 21.78 9.80
CA LEU A 108 5.09 20.75 10.35
C LEU A 108 6.23 21.37 11.17
N SER A 109 6.48 20.79 12.34
CA SER A 109 7.67 21.09 13.13
C SER A 109 8.93 20.63 12.40
N LEU A 110 10.10 21.12 12.82
CA LEU A 110 11.37 20.69 12.21
C LEU A 110 11.56 19.16 12.25
N SER A 111 11.13 18.49 13.33
CA SER A 111 11.23 17.04 13.43
C SER A 111 10.32 16.34 12.41
N GLU A 112 9.07 16.78 12.33
CA GLU A 112 8.10 16.24 11.38
C GLU A 112 8.56 16.44 9.94
N ARG A 113 9.15 17.60 9.62
CA ARG A 113 9.70 17.85 8.29
C ARG A 113 10.86 16.90 7.96
N GLU A 114 11.72 16.57 8.92
CA GLU A 114 12.77 15.58 8.69
C GLU A 114 12.22 14.15 8.56
N ASP A 115 11.13 13.82 9.25
CA ASP A 115 10.47 12.53 9.11
C ASP A 115 9.73 12.42 7.77
N LEU A 116 9.06 13.49 7.31
CA LEU A 116 8.45 13.56 5.99
C LEU A 116 9.48 13.37 4.88
N LYS A 117 10.69 13.94 4.99
CA LYS A 117 11.78 13.67 4.03
C LYS A 117 12.14 12.20 3.93
N LYS A 118 12.19 11.51 5.08
CA LYS A 118 12.51 10.09 5.12
C LYS A 118 11.40 9.27 4.48
N ILE A 119 10.14 9.57 4.82
CA ILE A 119 8.96 8.93 4.21
C ILE A 119 9.02 9.10 2.69
N ILE A 120 9.10 10.34 2.20
CA ILE A 120 9.13 10.65 0.76
C ILE A 120 10.20 9.85 0.02
N VAL A 121 11.41 9.76 0.57
CA VAL A 121 12.53 9.09 -0.11
C VAL A 121 12.46 7.57 0.04
N GLN A 122 12.17 7.05 1.23
CA GLN A 122 12.15 5.61 1.47
C GLN A 122 11.00 4.93 0.74
N GLU A 123 9.79 5.46 0.84
CA GLU A 123 8.62 4.88 0.17
C GLU A 123 8.74 4.97 -1.35
N HIS A 124 9.34 6.05 -1.88
CA HIS A 124 9.62 6.11 -3.32
C HIS A 124 10.69 5.12 -3.76
N ILE A 125 11.72 4.84 -2.93
CA ILE A 125 12.68 3.77 -3.20
C ILE A 125 11.95 2.43 -3.27
N GLU A 126 11.12 2.11 -2.29
CA GLU A 126 10.42 0.81 -2.22
C GLU A 126 9.46 0.65 -3.39
N ARG A 127 8.67 1.68 -3.72
CA ARG A 127 7.78 1.70 -4.89
C ARG A 127 8.53 1.39 -6.19
N VAL A 128 9.60 2.14 -6.47
CA VAL A 128 10.40 1.94 -7.70
C VAL A 128 11.10 0.58 -7.70
N SER A 129 11.50 0.10 -6.52
CA SER A 129 12.11 -1.23 -6.37
C SER A 129 11.13 -2.35 -6.71
N TRP A 130 9.88 -2.22 -6.25
CA TRP A 130 8.80 -3.14 -6.57
C TRP A 130 8.47 -3.13 -8.06
N ASP A 131 8.34 -1.95 -8.67
CA ASP A 131 8.08 -1.82 -10.12
C ASP A 131 9.20 -2.48 -10.96
N GLU A 132 10.47 -2.23 -10.62
CA GLU A 132 11.60 -2.85 -11.31
C GLU A 132 11.68 -4.36 -11.05
N PHE A 133 11.30 -4.83 -9.87
CA PHE A 133 11.20 -6.25 -9.55
C PHE A 133 10.13 -6.94 -10.40
N LYS A 134 8.91 -6.39 -10.43
CA LYS A 134 7.81 -6.91 -11.26
C LYS A 134 8.21 -6.98 -12.73
N LYS A 135 8.82 -5.91 -13.23
CA LYS A 135 9.35 -5.85 -14.60
C LYS A 135 10.40 -6.94 -14.90
N LYS A 136 11.32 -7.22 -13.97
CA LYS A 136 12.35 -8.26 -14.12
C LYS A 136 11.81 -9.67 -14.02
N LEU A 137 10.78 -9.88 -13.20
CA LEU A 137 10.02 -11.13 -13.15
C LEU A 137 9.09 -11.32 -14.36
N GLY A 138 8.85 -10.26 -15.13
CA GLY A 138 7.91 -10.29 -16.26
C GLY A 138 6.45 -10.39 -15.81
N VAL A 139 6.14 -9.89 -14.61
CA VAL A 139 4.77 -9.74 -14.10
C VAL A 139 3.96 -8.87 -15.05
N LYS A 140 2.72 -9.27 -15.31
CA LYS A 140 1.77 -8.48 -16.09
C LYS A 140 0.45 -8.37 -15.35
N ASP A 141 -0.09 -7.16 -15.30
CA ASP A 141 -1.36 -6.90 -14.62
C ASP A 141 -2.53 -7.73 -15.22
N GLU A 142 -2.43 -8.17 -16.48
CA GLU A 142 -3.44 -9.02 -17.13
C GLU A 142 -3.45 -10.48 -16.64
N ASP A 143 -2.38 -10.94 -15.99
CA ASP A 143 -2.25 -12.29 -15.46
C ASP A 143 -2.90 -12.43 -14.07
N PHE A 144 -3.14 -11.30 -13.38
CA PHE A 144 -3.80 -11.26 -12.09
C PHE A 144 -5.29 -11.57 -12.18
N ARG A 145 -5.78 -12.26 -11.14
CA ARG A 145 -7.19 -12.55 -10.92
C ARG A 145 -7.61 -12.02 -9.56
N ASP A 146 -8.68 -11.24 -9.55
CA ASP A 146 -9.27 -10.76 -8.30
C ASP A 146 -9.85 -11.91 -7.48
N LEU A 147 -9.54 -11.91 -6.19
CA LEU A 147 -10.11 -12.81 -5.20
C LEU A 147 -11.31 -12.16 -4.51
N THR A 148 -12.23 -12.99 -4.04
CA THR A 148 -13.41 -12.54 -3.31
C THR A 148 -13.02 -12.23 -1.87
N ILE A 149 -13.26 -10.99 -1.43
CA ILE A 149 -13.06 -10.58 -0.03
C ILE A 149 -14.40 -10.63 0.71
N ILE A 150 -14.41 -11.32 1.85
CA ILE A 150 -15.52 -11.30 2.80
C ILE A 150 -15.03 -10.78 4.14
N SER A 151 -15.69 -9.73 4.63
CA SER A 151 -15.59 -9.23 6.01
C SER A 151 -16.79 -9.72 6.82
N GLY A 152 -16.59 -10.42 7.94
CA GLY A 152 -17.72 -10.90 8.75
C GLY A 152 -17.39 -12.04 9.71
N ASP A 153 -18.42 -12.80 10.12
CA ASP A 153 -18.31 -13.92 11.06
C ASP A 153 -17.20 -14.89 10.65
N SER A 154 -16.38 -15.30 11.63
CA SER A 154 -15.18 -16.06 11.35
C SER A 154 -15.47 -17.40 10.67
N LEU A 155 -14.84 -17.63 9.50
CA LEU A 155 -14.81 -18.96 8.91
C LEU A 155 -14.11 -19.94 9.86
N THR A 156 -14.70 -21.11 10.05
CA THR A 156 -14.05 -22.19 10.78
C THR A 156 -12.81 -22.69 10.03
N GLN A 157 -11.83 -23.26 10.74
CA GLN A 157 -10.63 -23.83 10.09
C GLN A 157 -10.96 -24.87 9.01
N ALA A 158 -12.05 -25.62 9.20
CA ALA A 158 -12.55 -26.60 8.24
C ALA A 158 -13.13 -25.96 6.97
N GLU A 159 -13.68 -24.74 7.06
CA GLU A 159 -14.13 -23.97 5.91
C GLU A 159 -12.93 -23.33 5.20
N LYS A 160 -11.99 -22.75 5.95
CA LYS A 160 -10.74 -22.18 5.41
C LYS A 160 -9.93 -23.20 4.61
N SER A 161 -9.65 -24.37 5.20
CA SER A 161 -8.86 -25.43 4.56
C SER A 161 -9.45 -26.04 3.28
N ARG A 162 -10.74 -25.76 2.97
CA ARG A 162 -11.41 -26.23 1.75
C ARG A 162 -11.36 -25.23 0.60
N LEU A 163 -10.89 -24.01 0.86
CA LEU A 163 -10.78 -22.96 -0.12
C LEU A 163 -9.33 -22.93 -0.62
N PRO A 164 -9.05 -23.44 -1.84
CA PRO A 164 -7.72 -23.33 -2.42
C PRO A 164 -7.35 -21.84 -2.54
N LEU A 165 -6.10 -21.48 -2.22
CA LEU A 165 -5.61 -20.10 -2.25
C LEU A 165 -6.27 -19.15 -1.24
N SER A 166 -6.92 -19.69 -0.20
CA SER A 166 -7.57 -18.83 0.78
C SER A 166 -6.59 -18.20 1.75
N LEU A 167 -6.79 -16.91 2.04
CA LEU A 167 -6.04 -16.17 3.04
C LEU A 167 -6.95 -15.70 4.17
N THR A 168 -6.40 -15.70 5.39
CA THR A 168 -6.97 -14.93 6.50
C THR A 168 -6.10 -13.71 6.72
N LEU A 169 -6.60 -12.54 6.34
CA LEU A 169 -5.89 -11.28 6.48
C LEU A 169 -6.46 -10.51 7.68
N ILE A 170 -5.59 -9.98 8.54
CA ILE A 170 -6.01 -9.29 9.76
C ILE A 170 -5.40 -7.89 9.78
N GLN A 171 -6.23 -6.87 9.63
CA GLN A 171 -5.81 -5.48 9.65
C GLN A 171 -6.14 -4.85 11.01
N VAL A 172 -5.27 -3.94 11.48
CA VAL A 172 -5.54 -3.11 12.65
C VAL A 172 -6.76 -2.21 12.40
N THR A 173 -7.73 -2.19 13.31
CA THR A 173 -9.00 -1.46 13.10
C THR A 173 -8.79 0.05 12.99
N VAL A 174 -7.88 0.63 13.76
CA VAL A 174 -7.64 2.07 13.72
C VAL A 174 -7.10 2.53 12.36
N ASP A 175 -6.37 1.68 11.65
CA ASP A 175 -5.92 1.91 10.27
C ASP A 175 -7.11 2.15 9.31
N ARG A 176 -8.27 1.55 9.62
CA ARG A 176 -9.48 1.68 8.80
C ARG A 176 -10.39 2.81 9.24
N THR A 177 -10.44 3.09 10.53
CA THR A 177 -11.48 3.96 11.12
C THR A 177 -10.92 5.23 11.76
N GLY A 178 -9.60 5.37 11.82
CA GLY A 178 -8.91 6.39 12.57
C GLY A 178 -8.92 6.14 14.07
N GLY A 179 -8.12 6.94 14.78
CA GLY A 179 -8.07 6.92 16.24
C GLY A 179 -6.81 7.53 16.81
N ILE A 180 -6.82 7.65 18.14
CA ILE A 180 -5.67 8.07 18.94
C ILE A 180 -5.48 7.02 20.04
N GLY A 181 -4.24 6.58 20.25
CA GLY A 181 -3.97 5.56 21.24
C GLY A 181 -2.49 5.21 21.35
N LEU A 182 -2.22 4.03 21.92
CA LEU A 182 -0.89 3.45 22.00
C LEU A 182 -0.88 2.10 21.27
N ASP A 183 0.19 1.82 20.54
CA ASP A 183 0.39 0.55 19.84
C ASP A 183 0.94 -0.56 20.76
N GLY A 184 1.37 -1.69 20.18
CA GLY A 184 1.92 -2.82 20.93
C GLY A 184 3.21 -2.53 21.71
N ALA A 185 3.98 -1.51 21.31
CA ALA A 185 5.19 -1.06 22.00
C ALA A 185 4.93 0.11 22.96
N GLY A 186 3.68 0.57 23.07
CA GLY A 186 3.33 1.74 23.88
C GLY A 186 3.67 3.07 23.20
N LEU A 187 3.89 3.06 21.88
CA LEU A 187 4.13 4.27 21.10
C LEU A 187 2.81 4.95 20.74
N PRO A 188 2.71 6.28 20.87
CA PRO A 188 1.49 7.00 20.55
C PRO A 188 1.26 7.05 19.04
N TYR A 189 0.02 6.80 18.63
CA TYR A 189 -0.45 7.07 17.27
C TYR A 189 -1.62 8.05 17.29
N GLN A 190 -1.76 8.77 16.19
CA GLN A 190 -2.88 9.64 15.90
C GLN A 190 -3.11 9.64 14.39
N ILE A 191 -4.12 8.91 13.94
CA ILE A 191 -4.41 8.64 12.53
C ILE A 191 -5.87 8.92 12.17
N ASN A 192 -6.09 9.31 10.93
CA ASN A 192 -7.38 9.54 10.27
C ASN A 192 -8.05 8.21 9.92
N GLY A 193 -7.22 7.22 9.57
CA GLY A 193 -7.63 5.99 8.95
C GLY A 193 -8.29 6.25 7.61
N GLY A 194 -8.79 5.18 7.01
CA GLY A 194 -9.27 5.24 5.62
C GLY A 194 -8.66 4.13 4.78
N ASN A 195 -7.64 3.46 5.30
CA ASN A 195 -6.72 2.56 4.60
C ASN A 195 -7.30 1.16 4.40
N ASN A 196 -8.58 1.08 4.08
CA ASN A 196 -9.26 -0.19 3.93
C ASN A 196 -8.57 -1.04 2.86
N LEU A 197 -8.40 -2.33 3.13
CA LEU A 197 -8.10 -3.30 2.09
C LEU A 197 -9.25 -3.31 1.07
N LEU A 198 -8.96 -2.90 -0.16
CA LEU A 198 -9.93 -2.74 -1.24
C LEU A 198 -10.07 -4.01 -2.07
N SER A 199 -8.95 -4.63 -2.43
CA SER A 199 -8.91 -5.85 -3.23
C SER A 199 -7.68 -6.68 -2.92
N VAL A 200 -7.79 -7.97 -3.19
CA VAL A 200 -6.65 -8.89 -3.23
C VAL A 200 -6.72 -9.59 -4.57
N SER A 201 -5.60 -9.62 -5.28
CA SER A 201 -5.47 -10.31 -6.55
C SER A 201 -4.32 -11.31 -6.47
N VAL A 202 -4.37 -12.34 -7.31
CA VAL A 202 -3.32 -13.35 -7.39
C VAL A 202 -2.91 -13.61 -8.84
N ASP A 203 -1.60 -13.71 -9.05
CA ASP A 203 -0.98 -14.20 -10.26
C ASP A 203 -0.33 -15.57 -9.99
N THR A 204 -0.82 -16.59 -10.69
CA THR A 204 -0.41 -18.00 -10.55
C THR A 204 0.40 -18.49 -11.75
N VAL A 205 0.94 -17.59 -12.59
CA VAL A 205 1.69 -17.99 -13.80
C VAL A 205 3.10 -18.49 -13.49
N TYR A 206 3.58 -18.31 -12.27
CA TYR A 206 4.94 -18.69 -11.85
C TYR A 206 4.99 -20.15 -11.40
N GLU A 207 5.89 -20.94 -12.00
CA GLU A 207 6.10 -22.32 -11.57
C GLU A 207 6.67 -22.34 -10.13
N GLY A 208 5.97 -23.00 -9.21
CA GLY A 208 6.42 -23.19 -7.84
C GLY A 208 6.04 -22.07 -6.86
N LYS A 209 5.32 -21.02 -7.28
CA LYS A 209 4.83 -19.96 -6.39
C LYS A 209 3.69 -19.15 -7.00
N ASP A 210 2.86 -18.57 -6.15
CA ASP A 210 1.84 -17.59 -6.49
C ASP A 210 2.25 -16.21 -5.95
N LEU A 211 2.02 -15.14 -6.72
CA LEU A 211 2.19 -13.74 -6.29
C LEU A 211 0.83 -13.17 -5.91
N TYR A 212 0.69 -12.71 -4.68
CA TYR A 212 -0.49 -12.00 -4.19
C TYR A 212 -0.20 -10.51 -4.12
N GLU A 213 -1.18 -9.69 -4.52
CA GLU A 213 -1.14 -8.24 -4.35
C GLU A 213 -2.37 -7.78 -3.54
N CYS A 214 -2.13 -7.00 -2.50
CA CYS A 214 -3.14 -6.37 -1.66
C CYS A 214 -3.20 -4.87 -1.98
N LEU A 215 -4.36 -4.39 -2.45
CA LEU A 215 -4.58 -2.97 -2.72
C LEU A 215 -5.25 -2.32 -1.51
N PHE A 216 -4.62 -1.30 -0.95
CA PHE A 216 -5.14 -0.47 0.12
C PHE A 216 -5.62 0.87 -0.43
N ALA A 217 -6.54 1.51 0.29
CA ALA A 217 -7.09 2.80 -0.10
C ALA A 217 -6.11 3.98 0.11
N ASP A 218 -5.19 3.84 1.06
CA ASP A 218 -4.19 4.86 1.40
C ASP A 218 -2.88 4.26 1.93
N GLU A 219 -1.95 5.11 2.36
CA GLU A 219 -0.69 4.80 3.05
C GLU A 219 -0.44 5.83 4.17
N ASP A 220 -1.16 5.72 5.28
CA ASP A 220 -1.21 6.81 6.27
C ASP A 220 0.00 6.87 7.21
N ALA A 221 0.66 8.02 7.31
CA ALA A 221 1.66 8.24 8.36
C ALA A 221 1.00 8.27 9.76
N PRO A 222 1.66 7.81 10.84
CA PRO A 222 1.09 7.75 12.18
C PRO A 222 1.06 9.13 12.87
N ASN A 223 0.89 10.20 12.09
CA ASN A 223 0.77 11.60 12.47
C ASN A 223 -0.01 12.36 11.38
N PHE A 224 -1.18 12.91 11.74
CA PHE A 224 -2.06 13.70 10.85
C PHE A 224 -1.37 14.75 9.97
N GLY A 225 -0.38 15.49 10.51
CA GLY A 225 0.28 16.53 9.71
C GLY A 225 1.18 15.94 8.64
N LEU A 226 1.90 14.87 8.97
CA LEU A 226 2.76 14.15 8.01
C LEU A 226 1.92 13.51 6.92
N ASP A 227 0.81 12.93 7.33
CA ASP A 227 -0.15 12.22 6.54
C ASP A 227 -0.73 13.09 5.41
N ASP A 228 -1.40 14.20 5.78
CA ASP A 228 -1.99 15.15 4.83
C ASP A 228 -0.97 15.67 3.79
N ASP A 229 0.26 15.98 4.21
CA ASP A 229 1.30 16.48 3.34
C ASP A 229 1.83 15.37 2.40
N TYR A 230 1.94 14.14 2.89
CA TYR A 230 2.39 13.00 2.10
C TYR A 230 1.32 12.57 1.08
N ASP A 231 0.05 12.55 1.44
CA ASP A 231 -1.09 12.31 0.54
C ASP A 231 -1.12 13.32 -0.61
N ALA A 232 -0.93 14.60 -0.29
CA ALA A 232 -0.86 15.65 -1.28
C ALA A 232 0.29 15.39 -2.27
N LEU A 233 1.45 14.93 -1.81
CA LEU A 233 2.55 14.53 -2.68
C LEU A 233 2.18 13.32 -3.55
N ARG A 234 1.59 12.26 -2.97
CA ARG A 234 1.22 11.03 -3.70
C ARG A 234 0.21 11.30 -4.80
N LEU A 235 -0.78 12.15 -4.54
CA LEU A 235 -1.73 12.61 -5.56
C LEU A 235 -1.05 13.38 -6.69
N ILE A 236 -0.07 14.22 -6.39
CA ILE A 236 0.67 15.01 -7.39
C ILE A 236 1.59 14.12 -8.23
N MET A 237 2.35 13.24 -7.57
CA MET A 237 3.40 12.45 -8.21
C MET A 237 2.86 11.17 -8.87
N TYR A 238 1.90 10.51 -8.23
CA TYR A 238 1.42 9.18 -8.63
C TYR A 238 -0.04 9.18 -9.09
N GLY A 239 -0.79 10.25 -8.82
CA GLY A 239 -2.20 10.36 -9.22
C GLY A 239 -3.15 9.45 -8.43
N THR A 240 -2.69 8.89 -7.32
CA THR A 240 -3.45 7.94 -6.49
C THR A 240 -2.97 8.00 -5.04
N LEU A 241 -3.88 7.70 -4.11
CA LEU A 241 -3.58 7.38 -2.72
C LEU A 241 -3.49 5.87 -2.49
N ASN A 242 -4.04 5.06 -3.40
CA ASN A 242 -3.98 3.62 -3.21
C ASN A 242 -2.52 3.13 -3.10
N ASP A 243 -2.30 2.27 -2.12
CA ASP A 243 -1.04 1.56 -1.92
C ASP A 243 -1.18 0.08 -2.30
N LEU A 244 -0.08 -0.54 -2.74
CA LEU A 244 -0.06 -1.91 -3.24
C LEU A 244 1.10 -2.67 -2.59
N GLN A 245 0.76 -3.68 -1.80
CA GLN A 245 1.74 -4.55 -1.14
C GLN A 245 1.68 -5.96 -1.71
N GLY A 246 2.82 -6.62 -1.86
CA GLY A 246 2.95 -7.89 -2.53
C GLY A 246 3.72 -8.95 -1.75
N PHE A 247 3.26 -10.20 -1.82
CA PHE A 247 3.99 -11.33 -1.22
C PHE A 247 3.82 -12.59 -2.05
N PHE A 248 4.75 -13.53 -1.89
CA PHE A 248 4.71 -14.82 -2.56
C PHE A 248 4.27 -15.91 -1.59
N ILE A 249 3.46 -16.85 -2.08
CA ILE A 249 3.25 -18.14 -1.43
C ILE A 249 3.81 -19.22 -2.35
N TYR A 250 4.77 -19.98 -1.85
CA TYR A 250 5.38 -21.07 -2.60
C TYR A 250 4.46 -22.28 -2.67
N ASP A 251 4.63 -23.10 -3.70
CA ASP A 251 4.05 -24.44 -3.73
C ASP A 251 4.62 -25.30 -2.59
N PRO A 252 3.86 -26.31 -2.13
CA PRO A 252 4.33 -27.19 -1.08
C PRO A 252 5.55 -27.99 -1.59
N ASP A 253 6.56 -28.14 -0.73
CA ASP A 253 7.74 -28.95 -1.03
C ASP A 253 7.43 -30.46 -0.99
N ASP A 254 8.46 -31.30 -1.22
CA ASP A 254 8.35 -32.76 -1.20
C ASP A 254 7.92 -33.34 0.17
N HIS A 255 7.96 -32.53 1.24
CA HIS A 255 7.51 -32.87 2.59
C HIS A 255 6.15 -32.25 2.93
N ASN A 256 5.49 -31.62 1.95
CA ASN A 256 4.22 -30.91 2.09
C ASN A 256 4.30 -29.68 3.02
N HIS A 257 5.49 -29.09 3.18
CA HIS A 257 5.66 -27.79 3.82
C HIS A 257 5.47 -26.68 2.80
N ARG A 258 4.86 -25.57 3.22
CA ARG A 258 4.65 -24.41 2.37
C ARG A 258 5.32 -23.20 3.00
N TYR A 259 5.77 -22.27 2.16
CA TYR A 259 6.46 -21.06 2.59
C TYR A 259 5.76 -19.82 2.08
N ILE A 260 5.80 -18.76 2.88
CA ILE A 260 5.42 -17.40 2.49
C ILE A 260 6.69 -16.53 2.47
N GLU A 261 6.83 -15.69 1.46
CA GLU A 261 7.89 -14.69 1.33
C GLU A 261 7.25 -13.31 1.21
N PHE A 262 7.46 -12.50 2.23
CA PHE A 262 6.95 -11.13 2.29
C PHE A 262 7.81 -10.13 1.52
N GLY A 263 8.82 -10.55 0.75
CA GLY A 263 9.61 -9.64 -0.09
C GLY A 263 10.22 -8.47 0.71
N ASN A 264 9.89 -7.23 0.35
CA ASN A 264 10.23 -6.03 1.12
C ASN A 264 9.11 -5.60 2.09
N ASP A 265 8.01 -6.33 2.16
CA ASP A 265 6.79 -5.98 2.89
C ASP A 265 6.69 -6.75 4.21
N TYR A 266 7.80 -7.29 4.72
CA TYR A 266 7.81 -7.87 6.06
C TYR A 266 7.91 -6.77 7.11
N ASP A 267 7.07 -6.81 8.14
CA ASP A 267 7.31 -5.98 9.33
C ASP A 267 8.64 -6.38 9.98
N ASN A 268 9.58 -5.45 10.03
CA ASN A 268 10.95 -5.75 10.44
C ASN A 268 11.17 -5.76 11.98
N GLY A 269 10.12 -6.03 12.77
CA GLY A 269 10.22 -6.10 14.23
C GLY A 269 9.58 -4.92 14.96
N LEU A 270 8.98 -3.99 14.24
CA LEU A 270 8.39 -2.77 14.76
C LEU A 270 6.87 -2.93 14.98
N THR A 271 6.27 -1.89 15.54
CA THR A 271 4.83 -1.82 15.84
C THR A 271 4.18 -0.66 15.08
N PHE A 272 2.86 -0.61 15.14
CA PHE A 272 2.03 0.23 14.28
C PHE A 272 2.49 1.69 14.19
N ALA A 273 2.84 2.31 15.32
CA ALA A 273 3.07 3.76 15.40
C ALA A 273 4.50 4.21 15.06
N PHE A 274 5.39 3.30 14.64
CA PHE A 274 6.78 3.67 14.35
C PHE A 274 6.87 4.36 12.98
N THR A 275 7.54 5.50 12.83
CA THR A 275 7.33 6.33 11.61
C THR A 275 8.24 5.97 10.42
N VAL A 276 9.38 5.30 10.61
CA VAL A 276 10.38 5.14 9.52
C VAL A 276 11.07 3.77 9.60
N GLY A 277 11.48 3.23 8.45
CA GLY A 277 12.34 2.06 8.37
C GLY A 277 11.64 0.79 8.81
N GLN A 278 10.46 0.51 8.26
CA GLN A 278 9.57 -0.58 8.72
C GLN A 278 9.51 -1.79 7.78
N HIS A 279 9.92 -1.58 6.53
CA HIS A 279 10.03 -2.62 5.51
C HIS A 279 11.28 -3.48 5.75
N GLY A 280 11.09 -4.78 5.65
CA GLY A 280 12.13 -5.79 5.77
C GLY A 280 11.81 -6.99 4.91
N ALA A 281 12.59 -8.06 5.09
CA ALA A 281 12.39 -9.29 4.34
C ALA A 281 12.32 -10.53 5.23
N LEU A 282 11.36 -11.40 4.92
CA LEU A 282 11.22 -12.69 5.57
C LEU A 282 10.63 -13.74 4.61
N THR A 283 11.30 -14.89 4.54
CA THR A 283 10.71 -16.14 4.06
C THR A 283 10.57 -17.08 5.25
N THR A 284 9.36 -17.58 5.50
CA THR A 284 9.08 -18.48 6.63
C THR A 284 8.04 -19.53 6.25
N GLU A 285 7.99 -20.61 7.03
CA GLU A 285 6.95 -21.62 6.92
C GLU A 285 5.56 -21.01 7.16
N TRP A 286 4.58 -21.45 6.38
CA TRP A 286 3.20 -20.99 6.40
C TRP A 286 2.25 -22.16 6.12
N SER A 287 1.11 -22.18 6.79
CA SER A 287 0.04 -23.16 6.56
C SER A 287 -1.26 -22.50 6.10
N ILE A 288 -2.04 -23.23 5.29
CA ILE A 288 -3.36 -22.74 4.85
C ILE A 288 -4.22 -22.43 6.07
N GLY A 289 -4.73 -21.20 6.12
CA GLY A 289 -5.56 -20.69 7.20
C GLY A 289 -4.78 -19.99 8.31
N ASP A 290 -3.44 -19.98 8.26
CA ASP A 290 -2.64 -19.09 9.09
C ASP A 290 -3.01 -17.64 8.81
N GLU A 291 -2.95 -16.83 9.86
CA GLU A 291 -3.29 -15.43 9.83
C GLU A 291 -2.10 -14.61 9.33
N ILE A 292 -2.36 -13.73 8.37
CA ILE A 292 -1.40 -12.73 7.90
C ILE A 292 -1.89 -11.39 8.46
N TYR A 293 -1.12 -10.82 9.37
CA TYR A 293 -1.39 -9.53 9.97
C TYR A 293 -0.91 -8.44 9.03
N ILE A 294 -1.85 -7.65 8.52
CA ILE A 294 -1.65 -6.45 7.71
C ILE A 294 -1.55 -5.24 8.64
N SER A 295 -0.78 -4.25 8.22
CA SER A 295 -0.57 -3.02 8.99
C SER A 295 -0.10 -3.35 10.40
N ASN A 296 0.85 -4.28 10.51
CA ASN A 296 1.57 -4.45 11.77
C ASN A 296 2.44 -3.21 12.07
N VAL A 297 2.67 -2.41 11.04
CA VAL A 297 3.28 -1.09 10.96
C VAL A 297 2.39 -0.20 10.05
N TRP A 298 2.49 1.12 10.10
CA TRP A 298 1.52 2.03 9.44
C TRP A 298 1.53 1.98 7.89
N ASN A 299 2.59 1.46 7.27
CA ASN A 299 2.73 1.34 5.83
C ASN A 299 2.37 -0.07 5.30
N HIS A 300 1.37 -0.70 5.92
CA HIS A 300 0.83 -2.01 5.52
C HIS A 300 1.78 -3.20 5.57
N ALA A 301 3.03 -3.07 6.04
CA ALA A 301 3.92 -4.22 6.13
C ALA A 301 3.32 -5.35 7.00
N MET A 302 3.55 -6.56 6.52
CA MET A 302 2.85 -7.79 6.88
C MET A 302 3.72 -8.74 7.69
N SER A 303 3.07 -9.59 8.48
CA SER A 303 3.74 -10.61 9.27
C SER A 303 2.78 -11.73 9.68
N LEU A 304 3.32 -12.89 10.01
CA LEU A 304 2.55 -13.96 10.67
C LEU A 304 2.44 -13.75 12.20
N THR A 305 3.09 -12.72 12.75
CA THR A 305 3.08 -12.42 14.19
C THR A 305 2.37 -11.11 14.47
N ASP A 306 1.36 -11.14 15.34
CA ASP A 306 0.69 -9.92 15.82
C ASP A 306 1.54 -9.19 16.85
N ARG A 307 2.24 -8.14 16.42
CA ARG A 307 3.00 -7.26 17.33
C ARG A 307 2.10 -6.21 17.98
N ASN A 308 0.87 -6.07 17.50
CA ASN A 308 -0.13 -5.11 17.96
C ASN A 308 -1.35 -5.83 18.56
N SER A 309 -1.10 -6.88 19.35
CA SER A 309 -2.14 -7.73 19.96
C SER A 309 -3.06 -6.99 20.95
N ASN A 310 -2.66 -5.80 21.40
CA ASN A 310 -3.47 -4.90 22.21
C ASN A 310 -4.43 -4.02 21.41
N MET A 311 -4.34 -4.01 20.08
CA MET A 311 -5.14 -3.16 19.20
C MET A 311 -6.35 -3.94 18.65
N GLY A 312 -7.45 -3.24 18.40
CA GLY A 312 -8.61 -3.81 17.73
C GLY A 312 -8.26 -4.31 16.33
N LYS A 313 -8.89 -5.39 15.89
CA LYS A 313 -8.62 -6.03 14.59
C LYS A 313 -9.87 -6.14 13.74
N HIS A 314 -9.65 -6.16 12.43
CA HIS A 314 -10.63 -6.52 11.44
C HIS A 314 -10.11 -7.67 10.57
N THR A 315 -10.92 -8.72 10.41
CA THR A 315 -10.52 -9.92 9.68
C THR A 315 -11.21 -9.98 8.33
N TYR A 316 -10.41 -10.24 7.31
CA TYR A 316 -10.84 -10.54 5.95
C TYR A 316 -10.57 -12.00 5.64
N TYR A 317 -11.53 -12.64 4.97
CA TYR A 317 -11.37 -13.94 4.35
C TYR A 317 -11.33 -13.74 2.84
N VAL A 318 -10.30 -14.27 2.20
CA VAL A 318 -10.01 -14.07 0.77
C VAL A 318 -9.94 -15.42 0.09
N TYR A 319 -10.58 -15.61 -1.08
CA TYR A 319 -10.53 -16.84 -1.89
C TYR A 319 -11.07 -16.66 -3.32
#